data_AF-A0A7Y4SJH6-F1
#
_entry.id   AF-A0A7Y4SJH6-F1
#
_cell.length_a   1.000
_cell.length_b   1.000
_cell.length_c   1.000
_cell.angle_alpha   90.00
_cell.angle_beta   90.00
_cell.angle_gamma   90.00
#
_symmetry.space_group_name_H-M   'P 1'
#
loop_
_entity.id
_entity.type
_entity.pdbx_description
1 polymer ?
#
loop_
_entity_poly.entity_id
_entity_poly.type
_entity_poly.pdbx_seq_one_letter_code
_entity_poly.pdbx_strand_id
1 'polypeptide(L)'
;MRRMTWVLAVALVYVFSAGVATQQAPAPAGPDMTWAFPDRVQKELPPDATPKRAPGSAKTYTQEQIDDLLNPPDWYPEQHPGAPLVVTKGAGAAMACGACHLMSGLGHPESSDLTGLTVPYMVQQMLDFKSGVRQDPTGKRMNGIAQAVTDEQARVAAVYFAKLPRKKFQTVTEAAMVPKTFLGNGRMRMLDPAGGTEPIAGRIITVPEDLNRARMRDPNSGFVSYVPVGSIARGKELVETGGGRTMACALCHGLDLKGQGSNPRLAGMHPIYTYRQLAFFKDGTRKGIDSSYMVAPVSRLTSDDMVAISAYLATLEP
;
A
#
# COMPACT_ATOMS: atom_id res chain seq x y z
N MET A 1 28.79 77.45 -56.76
CA MET A 1 28.77 76.01 -57.05
C MET A 1 29.09 75.24 -55.78
N ARG A 2 28.09 74.61 -55.14
CA ARG A 2 28.31 73.61 -54.08
C ARG A 2 27.11 72.65 -54.05
N ARG A 3 27.44 71.37 -54.06
CA ARG A 3 26.59 70.21 -54.31
C ARG A 3 25.71 69.88 -53.10
N MET A 4 24.45 69.53 -53.34
CA MET A 4 23.54 69.00 -52.32
C MET A 4 23.39 67.50 -52.51
N THR A 5 23.89 66.74 -51.54
CA THR A 5 23.82 65.29 -51.43
C THR A 5 22.43 64.86 -50.94
N TRP A 6 21.79 63.94 -51.66
CA TRP A 6 20.55 63.28 -51.26
C TRP A 6 20.87 62.04 -50.42
N VAL A 7 20.25 61.92 -49.23
CA VAL A 7 20.30 60.73 -48.39
C VAL A 7 19.02 59.91 -48.64
N LEU A 8 19.18 58.69 -49.15
CA LEU A 8 18.11 57.69 -49.33
C LEU A 8 17.87 56.97 -48.01
N ALA A 9 16.66 57.05 -47.47
CA ALA A 9 16.23 56.25 -46.32
C ALA A 9 15.59 54.94 -46.82
N VAL A 10 16.18 53.80 -46.45
CA VAL A 10 15.66 52.45 -46.73
C VAL A 10 14.77 52.02 -45.57
N ALA A 11 13.48 51.78 -45.84
CA ALA A 11 12.54 51.22 -44.86
C ALA A 11 12.60 49.69 -44.88
N LEU A 12 12.99 49.07 -43.76
CA LEU A 12 12.93 47.62 -43.55
C LEU A 12 11.49 47.21 -43.21
N VAL A 13 10.87 46.38 -44.05
CA VAL A 13 9.58 45.73 -43.76
C VAL A 13 9.83 44.38 -43.11
N TYR A 14 9.45 44.22 -41.84
CA TYR A 14 9.44 42.92 -41.16
C TYR A 14 8.13 42.19 -41.44
N VAL A 15 8.22 41.02 -42.08
CA VAL A 15 7.08 40.10 -42.26
C VAL A 15 7.06 39.15 -41.07
N PHE A 16 6.03 39.26 -40.21
CA PHE A 16 5.76 38.29 -39.15
C PHE A 16 5.05 37.07 -39.75
N SER A 17 5.73 35.92 -39.79
CA SER A 17 5.09 34.63 -40.07
C SER A 17 4.45 34.10 -38.79
N ALA A 18 3.12 34.11 -38.73
CA ALA A 18 2.38 33.47 -37.64
C ALA A 18 2.47 31.94 -37.79
N GLY A 19 3.27 31.30 -36.93
CA GLY A 19 3.29 29.84 -36.80
C GLY A 19 1.99 29.36 -36.15
N VAL A 20 1.22 28.55 -36.87
CA VAL A 20 0.06 27.85 -36.31
C VAL A 20 0.57 26.73 -35.42
N ALA A 21 0.58 26.96 -34.11
CA ALA A 21 0.84 25.91 -33.14
C ALA A 21 -0.35 24.94 -33.14
N THR A 22 -0.14 23.73 -33.65
CA THR A 22 -1.09 22.64 -33.49
C THR A 22 -1.09 22.24 -32.02
N GLN A 23 -2.16 22.57 -31.29
CA GLN A 23 -2.41 22.04 -29.96
C GLN A 23 -2.61 20.52 -30.09
N GLN A 24 -1.56 19.79 -29.72
CA GLN A 24 -1.63 18.35 -29.57
C GLN A 24 -2.60 18.06 -28.42
N ALA A 25 -3.69 17.34 -28.70
CA ALA A 25 -4.65 16.96 -27.69
C ALA A 25 -3.91 16.28 -26.51
N PRO A 26 -4.27 16.57 -25.24
CA PRO A 26 -3.64 15.92 -24.11
C PRO A 26 -3.75 14.41 -24.25
N ALA A 27 -2.68 13.69 -23.92
CA ALA A 27 -2.71 12.24 -23.85
C ALA A 27 -3.90 11.80 -22.99
N PRO A 28 -4.62 10.72 -23.36
CA PRO A 28 -5.72 10.23 -22.55
C PRO A 28 -5.22 10.03 -21.11
N ALA A 29 -5.95 10.58 -20.15
CA ALA A 29 -5.65 10.37 -18.74
C ALA A 29 -5.53 8.86 -18.50
N GLY A 30 -4.43 8.43 -17.86
CA GLY A 30 -4.31 7.06 -17.40
C GLY A 30 -5.50 6.67 -16.52
N PRO A 31 -5.73 5.36 -16.29
CA PRO A 31 -6.83 4.90 -15.45
C PRO A 31 -6.82 5.62 -14.09
N ASP A 32 -8.00 6.03 -13.61
CA ASP A 32 -8.14 6.68 -12.31
C ASP A 32 -7.70 5.71 -11.19
N MET A 33 -6.57 6.01 -10.55
CA MET A 33 -6.03 5.23 -9.44
C MET A 33 -6.34 5.85 -8.06
N THR A 34 -7.12 6.94 -8.00
CA THR A 34 -7.44 7.64 -6.75
C THR A 34 -8.17 6.75 -5.75
N TRP A 35 -8.92 5.75 -6.23
CA TRP A 35 -9.58 4.75 -5.38
C TRP A 35 -8.59 3.92 -4.55
N ALA A 36 -7.40 3.66 -5.10
CA ALA A 36 -6.33 2.93 -4.45
C ALA A 36 -5.49 3.83 -3.54
N PHE A 37 -5.38 5.12 -3.86
CA PHE A 37 -4.57 6.10 -3.13
C PHE A 37 -5.43 7.28 -2.65
N PRO A 38 -6.38 7.06 -1.74
CA PRO A 38 -7.28 8.14 -1.38
C PRO A 38 -6.62 9.17 -0.46
N ASP A 39 -6.80 10.44 -0.80
CA ASP A 39 -6.06 11.55 -0.20
C ASP A 39 -6.58 12.01 1.17
N ARG A 40 -7.82 11.66 1.56
CA ARG A 40 -8.45 12.19 2.78
C ARG A 40 -9.37 11.20 3.47
N VAL A 41 -9.39 11.29 4.81
CA VAL A 41 -10.47 10.76 5.64
C VAL A 41 -11.76 11.45 5.23
N GLN A 42 -12.78 10.67 4.90
CA GLN A 42 -14.07 11.18 4.44
C GLN A 42 -15.03 11.38 5.62
N LYS A 43 -14.96 10.52 6.63
CA LYS A 43 -15.82 10.56 7.81
C LYS A 43 -15.13 10.00 9.03
N GLU A 44 -15.20 10.72 10.14
CA GLU A 44 -14.77 10.22 11.44
C GLU A 44 -15.94 9.50 12.12
N LEU A 45 -15.67 8.35 12.73
CA LEU A 45 -16.65 7.70 13.60
C LEU A 45 -16.59 8.35 14.99
N PRO A 46 -17.73 8.46 15.69
CA PRO A 46 -17.74 9.05 17.02
C PRO A 46 -16.82 8.28 17.99
N PRO A 47 -16.22 8.98 18.96
CA PRO A 47 -15.44 8.34 20.00
C PRO A 47 -16.32 7.37 20.80
N ASP A 48 -15.75 6.23 21.19
CA ASP A 48 -16.42 5.24 22.02
C ASP A 48 -15.65 5.12 23.33
N ALA A 49 -16.21 5.65 24.41
CA ALA A 49 -15.55 5.66 25.72
C ALA A 49 -15.62 4.30 26.44
N THR A 50 -16.33 3.32 25.89
CA THR A 50 -16.57 2.03 26.56
C THR A 50 -15.29 1.20 26.54
N PRO A 51 -14.79 0.71 27.70
CA PRO A 51 -13.69 -0.23 27.73
C PRO A 51 -13.97 -1.45 26.86
N LYS A 52 -12.96 -1.86 26.12
CA LYS A 52 -13.02 -2.90 25.11
C LYS A 52 -12.25 -4.13 25.54
N ARG A 53 -12.76 -5.30 25.18
CA ARG A 53 -12.12 -6.59 25.36
C ARG A 53 -12.26 -7.41 24.09
N ALA A 54 -11.14 -7.78 23.48
CA ALA A 54 -11.12 -8.68 22.35
C ALA A 54 -11.56 -10.10 22.78
N PRO A 55 -12.29 -10.86 21.94
CA PRO A 55 -12.69 -12.23 22.26
C PRO A 55 -11.51 -13.12 22.66
N GLY A 56 -11.59 -13.76 23.82
CA GLY A 56 -10.52 -14.62 24.34
C GLY A 56 -9.35 -13.88 25.02
N SER A 57 -9.31 -12.54 24.99
CA SER A 57 -8.30 -11.77 25.70
C SER A 57 -8.67 -11.61 27.19
N ALA A 58 -7.66 -11.74 28.06
CA ALA A 58 -7.78 -11.37 29.48
C ALA A 58 -7.68 -9.85 29.71
N LYS A 59 -7.23 -9.09 28.70
CA LYS A 59 -6.98 -7.65 28.83
C LYS A 59 -8.20 -6.83 28.46
N THR A 60 -8.27 -5.64 29.05
CA THR A 60 -9.26 -4.62 28.73
C THR A 60 -8.53 -3.31 28.47
N TYR A 61 -8.88 -2.61 27.39
CA TYR A 61 -8.30 -1.31 27.04
C TYR A 61 -9.41 -0.28 26.81
N THR A 62 -9.16 0.99 27.14
CA THR A 62 -10.00 2.10 26.66
C THR A 62 -9.73 2.37 25.18
N GLN A 63 -10.63 3.10 24.51
CA GLN A 63 -10.38 3.52 23.12
C GLN A 63 -9.13 4.40 22.99
N GLU A 64 -8.85 5.26 23.97
CA GLU A 64 -7.63 6.06 24.01
C GLU A 64 -6.36 5.19 24.05
N GLN A 65 -6.35 4.14 24.86
CA GLN A 65 -5.24 3.18 24.91
C GLN A 65 -5.09 2.39 23.61
N ILE A 66 -6.21 2.10 22.92
CA ILE A 66 -6.18 1.42 21.62
C ILE A 66 -5.58 2.34 20.55
N ASP A 67 -5.94 3.63 20.59
CA ASP A 67 -5.53 4.62 19.60
C ASP A 67 -4.09 5.14 19.83
N ASP A 68 -3.52 4.92 21.01
CA ASP A 68 -2.14 5.26 21.32
C ASP A 68 -1.16 4.58 20.34
N LEU A 69 -0.46 5.41 19.55
CA LEU A 69 0.50 4.98 18.55
C LEU A 69 1.90 4.71 19.14
N LEU A 70 2.11 5.08 20.40
CA LEU A 70 3.33 4.84 21.16
C LEU A 70 3.16 3.71 22.17
N ASN A 71 1.96 3.17 22.37
CA ASN A 71 1.74 2.03 23.25
C ASN A 71 0.51 1.22 22.81
N PRO A 72 0.55 0.62 21.60
CA PRO A 72 -0.60 -0.08 21.03
C PRO A 72 -1.00 -1.29 21.87
N PRO A 73 -2.28 -1.70 21.80
CA PRO A 73 -2.80 -2.81 22.59
C PRO A 73 -2.15 -4.12 22.16
N ASP A 74 -1.78 -4.93 23.14
CA ASP A 74 -1.35 -6.31 22.94
C ASP A 74 -2.40 -7.23 23.57
N TRP A 75 -3.41 -7.61 22.77
CA TRP A 75 -4.52 -8.43 23.26
C TRP A 75 -4.12 -9.85 23.65
N TYR A 76 -3.04 -10.39 23.07
CA TYR A 76 -2.69 -11.80 23.16
C TYR A 76 -1.15 -11.98 23.28
N PRO A 77 -0.54 -11.50 24.39
CA PRO A 77 0.91 -11.60 24.59
C PRO A 77 1.44 -13.04 24.56
N GLU A 78 0.57 -14.02 24.82
CA GLU A 78 0.88 -15.45 24.77
C GLU A 78 1.00 -16.01 23.34
N GLN A 79 0.55 -15.28 22.32
CA GLN A 79 0.52 -15.74 20.92
C GLN A 79 1.75 -15.33 20.10
N HIS A 80 2.70 -14.62 20.70
CA HIS A 80 3.96 -14.21 20.07
C HIS A 80 5.12 -14.21 21.07
N PRO A 81 6.39 -14.30 20.62
CA PRO A 81 7.54 -14.11 21.50
C PRO A 81 7.52 -12.69 22.11
N GLY A 82 8.32 -12.46 23.15
CA GLY A 82 8.45 -11.13 23.75
C GLY A 82 8.81 -10.06 22.70
N ALA A 83 7.90 -9.12 22.47
CA ALA A 83 8.07 -8.07 21.47
C ALA A 83 9.10 -7.03 21.94
N PRO A 84 10.02 -6.57 21.08
CA PRO A 84 11.01 -5.58 21.45
C PRO A 84 10.38 -4.20 21.64
N LEU A 85 11.06 -3.32 22.38
CA LEU A 85 10.53 -1.99 22.72
C LEU A 85 10.15 -1.14 21.50
N VAL A 86 10.88 -1.22 20.39
CA VAL A 86 10.52 -0.48 19.16
C VAL A 86 9.17 -0.94 18.58
N VAL A 87 8.77 -2.19 18.82
CA VAL A 87 7.48 -2.74 18.38
C VAL A 87 6.37 -2.35 19.35
N THR A 88 6.65 -2.35 20.66
CA THR A 88 5.63 -2.10 21.70
C THR A 88 5.48 -0.65 22.11
N LYS A 89 6.56 0.14 22.00
CA LYS A 89 6.68 1.50 22.55
C LYS A 89 7.20 2.54 21.56
N GLY A 90 7.62 2.10 20.37
CA GLY A 90 8.33 2.97 19.44
C GLY A 90 9.75 3.31 19.91
N ALA A 91 10.32 4.38 19.37
CA ALA A 91 11.67 4.82 19.71
C ALA A 91 11.78 6.35 19.64
N GLY A 92 11.87 7.00 20.80
CA GLY A 92 11.85 8.47 20.88
C GLY A 92 10.53 9.02 20.33
N ALA A 93 10.60 9.83 19.26
CA ALA A 93 9.42 10.34 18.57
C ALA A 93 8.80 9.35 17.55
N ALA A 94 9.46 8.22 17.29
CA ALA A 94 8.94 7.21 16.37
C ALA A 94 7.78 6.44 17.00
N MET A 95 6.69 6.28 16.25
CA MET A 95 5.56 5.43 16.61
C MET A 95 5.98 3.96 16.76
N ALA A 96 5.26 3.22 17.60
CA ALA A 96 5.44 1.78 17.78
C ALA A 96 5.07 1.00 16.51
N CYS A 97 5.91 0.07 16.06
CA CYS A 97 5.63 -0.70 14.84
C CYS A 97 4.30 -1.47 14.94
N GLY A 98 4.01 -2.01 16.13
CA GLY A 98 2.78 -2.75 16.42
C GLY A 98 1.50 -1.92 16.31
N ALA A 99 1.58 -0.59 16.26
CA ALA A 99 0.39 0.26 16.17
C ALA A 99 -0.31 0.15 14.82
N CYS A 100 0.47 -0.06 13.75
CA CYS A 100 -0.06 -0.22 12.39
C CYS A 100 0.11 -1.65 11.86
N HIS A 101 1.23 -2.31 12.18
CA HIS A 101 1.50 -3.67 11.72
C HIS A 101 0.92 -4.74 12.64
N LEU A 102 0.29 -4.35 13.76
CA LEU A 102 -0.17 -5.21 14.84
C LEU A 102 0.99 -5.92 15.55
N MET A 103 0.78 -6.34 16.81
CA MET A 103 1.77 -7.19 17.49
C MET A 103 1.96 -8.53 16.77
N SER A 104 0.93 -9.00 16.07
CA SER A 104 0.96 -10.21 15.24
C SER A 104 1.72 -10.04 13.92
N GLY A 105 2.04 -8.82 13.50
CA GLY A 105 2.67 -8.53 12.21
C GLY A 105 1.74 -8.62 11.00
N LEU A 106 0.48 -9.05 11.16
CA LEU A 106 -0.43 -9.27 10.02
C LEU A 106 -0.81 -7.97 9.29
N GLY A 107 -0.81 -6.83 9.99
CA GLY A 107 -1.17 -5.53 9.44
C GLY A 107 -2.61 -5.44 8.91
N HIS A 108 -3.16 -4.24 8.92
CA HIS A 108 -4.41 -3.94 8.21
C HIS A 108 -4.09 -3.57 6.75
N PRO A 109 -5.08 -3.45 5.85
CA PRO A 109 -4.85 -3.16 4.43
C PRO A 109 -4.15 -1.81 4.13
N GLU A 110 -4.15 -0.86 5.09
CA GLU A 110 -3.38 0.38 5.03
C GLU A 110 -1.90 0.21 5.42
N SER A 111 -1.54 -0.90 6.06
CA SER A 111 -0.17 -1.30 6.41
C SER A 111 0.21 -2.59 5.68
N SER A 112 1.49 -2.98 5.75
CA SER A 112 1.92 -4.26 5.17
C SER A 112 1.75 -5.37 6.20
N ASP A 113 1.35 -6.56 5.75
CA ASP A 113 1.65 -7.78 6.46
C ASP A 113 3.17 -8.00 6.45
N LEU A 114 3.76 -8.18 7.62
CA LEU A 114 5.18 -8.37 7.84
C LEU A 114 5.55 -9.84 8.08
N THR A 115 4.56 -10.70 8.30
CA THR A 115 4.79 -12.12 8.55
C THR A 115 5.33 -12.81 7.30
N GLY A 116 6.27 -13.74 7.46
CA GLY A 116 6.89 -14.43 6.32
C GLY A 116 7.80 -13.57 5.45
N LEU A 117 7.98 -12.28 5.75
CA LEU A 117 9.04 -11.48 5.13
C LEU A 117 10.40 -11.84 5.73
N THR A 118 11.44 -11.79 4.90
CA THR A 118 12.80 -12.07 5.36
C THR A 118 13.37 -10.87 6.12
N VAL A 119 14.29 -11.13 7.06
CA VAL A 119 15.00 -10.07 7.78
C VAL A 119 15.75 -9.14 6.81
N PRO A 120 16.52 -9.64 5.82
CA PRO A 120 17.19 -8.77 4.85
C PRO A 120 16.23 -7.88 4.08
N TYR A 121 15.09 -8.42 3.61
CA TYR A 121 14.10 -7.63 2.90
C TYR A 121 13.56 -6.49 3.79
N MET A 122 13.13 -6.81 5.02
CA MET A 122 12.58 -5.80 5.93
C MET A 122 13.60 -4.71 6.30
N VAL A 123 14.86 -5.09 6.54
CA VAL A 123 15.94 -4.12 6.80
C VAL A 123 16.13 -3.21 5.59
N GLN A 124 16.21 -3.78 4.38
CA GLN A 124 16.35 -2.98 3.16
C GLN A 124 15.16 -2.03 2.95
N GLN A 125 13.92 -2.48 3.24
CA GLN A 125 12.77 -1.61 3.14
C GLN A 125 12.84 -0.42 4.10
N MET A 126 13.35 -0.63 5.32
CA MET A 126 13.56 0.46 6.27
C MET A 126 14.64 1.44 5.80
N LEU A 127 15.73 0.96 5.21
CA LEU A 127 16.76 1.82 4.59
C LEU A 127 16.20 2.63 3.42
N ASP A 128 15.36 2.01 2.59
CA ASP A 128 14.73 2.68 1.45
C ASP A 128 13.73 3.77 1.89
N PHE A 129 12.95 3.52 2.95
CA PHE A 129 12.09 4.54 3.56
C PHE A 129 12.91 5.67 4.21
N LYS A 130 13.98 5.32 4.92
CA LYS A 130 14.86 6.28 5.61
C LYS A 130 15.53 7.25 4.64
N SER A 131 16.00 6.74 3.50
CA SER A 131 16.61 7.54 2.42
C SER A 131 15.59 8.28 1.55
N GLY A 132 14.31 7.88 1.58
CA GLY A 132 13.24 8.48 0.81
C GLY A 132 13.14 7.97 -0.63
N VAL A 133 13.98 7.00 -1.05
CA VAL A 133 13.86 6.34 -2.36
C VAL A 133 12.59 5.49 -2.45
N ARG A 134 12.06 5.06 -1.29
CA ARG A 134 10.70 4.52 -1.17
C ARG A 134 9.87 5.49 -0.33
N GLN A 135 8.71 5.90 -0.85
CA GLN A 135 7.75 6.70 -0.10
C GLN A 135 6.53 5.87 0.29
N ASP A 136 6.03 6.08 1.51
CA ASP A 136 4.69 5.63 1.85
C ASP A 136 3.64 6.53 1.16
N PRO A 137 2.35 6.16 1.13
CA PRO A 137 1.36 6.96 0.42
C PRO A 137 1.13 8.37 0.98
N THR A 138 1.79 8.80 2.06
CA THR A 138 1.78 10.20 2.53
C THR A 138 3.15 10.87 2.46
N GLY A 139 4.21 10.12 2.13
CA GLY A 139 5.62 10.48 2.32
C GLY A 139 6.02 10.75 3.78
N LYS A 140 5.17 10.44 4.77
CA LYS A 140 5.30 10.99 6.14
C LYS A 140 5.34 9.95 7.25
N ARG A 141 4.53 8.89 7.21
CA ARG A 141 4.41 7.98 8.38
C ARG A 141 5.60 7.03 8.45
N MET A 142 5.70 6.09 7.52
CA MET A 142 6.81 5.12 7.51
C MET A 142 8.15 5.78 7.23
N ASN A 143 8.19 6.80 6.37
CA ASN A 143 9.41 7.58 6.14
C ASN A 143 9.89 8.27 7.43
N GLY A 144 9.00 8.93 8.17
CA GLY A 144 9.34 9.58 9.44
C GLY A 144 9.77 8.57 10.52
N ILE A 145 9.08 7.43 10.64
CA ILE A 145 9.46 6.34 11.54
C ILE A 145 10.87 5.83 11.18
N ALA A 146 11.13 5.55 9.90
CA ALA A 146 12.41 5.03 9.43
C ALA A 146 13.58 6.01 9.67
N GLN A 147 13.32 7.32 9.60
CA GLN A 147 14.29 8.36 9.94
C GLN A 147 14.57 8.45 11.44
N ALA A 148 13.58 8.16 12.28
CA ALA A 148 13.68 8.30 13.73
C ALA A 148 14.25 7.06 14.45
N VAL A 149 14.09 5.86 13.89
CA VAL A 149 14.67 4.63 14.46
C VAL A 149 16.12 4.43 14.03
N THR A 150 16.91 3.77 14.89
CA THR A 150 18.25 3.29 14.52
C THR A 150 18.16 2.05 13.63
N ASP A 151 19.22 1.78 12.86
CA ASP A 151 19.28 0.60 11.99
C ASP A 151 19.22 -0.70 12.82
N GLU A 152 19.79 -0.68 14.02
CA GLU A 152 19.69 -1.79 14.96
C GLU A 152 18.26 -2.01 15.47
N GLN A 153 17.53 -0.94 15.79
CA GLN A 153 16.12 -1.04 16.17
C GLN A 153 15.27 -1.62 15.02
N ALA A 154 15.49 -1.15 13.79
CA ALA A 154 14.84 -1.70 12.61
C ALA A 154 15.15 -3.19 12.42
N ARG A 155 16.42 -3.59 12.59
CA ARG A 155 16.86 -4.99 12.50
C ARG A 155 16.24 -5.87 13.59
N VAL A 156 16.16 -5.38 14.83
CA VAL A 156 15.53 -6.10 15.94
C VAL A 156 14.03 -6.30 15.68
N ALA A 157 13.33 -5.28 15.18
CA ALA A 157 11.93 -5.41 14.76
C ALA A 157 11.78 -6.42 13.61
N ALA A 158 12.65 -6.38 12.61
CA ALA A 158 12.64 -7.31 11.49
C ALA A 158 12.83 -8.77 11.96
N VAL A 159 13.75 -9.02 12.90
CA VAL A 159 13.94 -10.36 13.48
C VAL A 159 12.71 -10.83 14.25
N TYR A 160 12.01 -9.93 14.93
CA TYR A 160 10.75 -10.23 15.62
C TYR A 160 9.66 -10.63 14.62
N PHE A 161 9.34 -9.78 13.64
CA PHE A 161 8.26 -10.03 12.69
C PHE A 161 8.50 -11.24 11.78
N ALA A 162 9.76 -11.51 11.39
CA ALA A 162 10.12 -12.67 10.57
C ALA A 162 9.81 -14.02 11.23
N LYS A 163 9.73 -14.05 12.57
CA LYS A 163 9.43 -15.27 13.35
C LYS A 163 7.96 -15.49 13.61
N LEU A 164 7.11 -14.50 13.32
CA LEU A 164 5.69 -14.59 13.63
C LEU A 164 4.97 -15.57 12.69
N PRO A 165 3.95 -16.28 13.20
CA PRO A 165 3.20 -17.23 12.40
C PRO A 165 2.42 -16.48 11.32
N ARG A 166 2.49 -17.02 10.10
CA ARG A 166 1.66 -16.57 8.99
C ARG A 166 0.25 -17.09 9.18
N LYS A 167 -0.74 -16.24 8.91
CA LYS A 167 -2.16 -16.61 8.97
C LYS A 167 -2.88 -15.97 7.80
N LYS A 168 -3.89 -16.65 7.29
CA LYS A 168 -4.84 -16.03 6.37
C LYS A 168 -5.61 -14.96 7.14
N PHE A 169 -5.43 -13.71 6.73
CA PHE A 169 -6.04 -12.55 7.40
C PHE A 169 -7.09 -11.85 6.52
N GLN A 170 -7.45 -12.50 5.41
CA GLN A 170 -8.41 -11.96 4.47
C GLN A 170 -9.09 -13.05 3.63
N THR A 171 -10.27 -12.71 3.12
CA THR A 171 -11.00 -13.50 2.14
C THR A 171 -11.22 -12.66 0.88
N VAL A 172 -10.96 -13.24 -0.29
CA VAL A 172 -11.18 -12.57 -1.59
C VAL A 172 -12.50 -13.04 -2.17
N THR A 173 -13.35 -12.09 -2.59
CA THR A 173 -14.66 -12.36 -3.20
C THR A 173 -14.78 -11.63 -4.52
N GLU A 174 -15.10 -12.35 -5.60
CA GLU A 174 -15.45 -11.74 -6.87
C GLU A 174 -16.88 -11.20 -6.83
N ALA A 175 -17.07 -9.91 -7.17
CA ALA A 175 -18.37 -9.27 -7.11
C ALA A 175 -18.52 -8.17 -8.17
N ALA A 176 -19.70 -8.07 -8.79
CA ALA A 176 -20.04 -6.96 -9.69
C ALA A 176 -20.53 -5.73 -8.92
N MET A 177 -21.23 -5.96 -7.80
CA MET A 177 -21.74 -4.95 -6.87
C MET A 177 -21.12 -5.20 -5.51
N VAL A 178 -20.73 -4.13 -4.82
CA VAL A 178 -20.13 -4.17 -3.49
C VAL A 178 -20.91 -3.28 -2.54
N PRO A 179 -20.85 -3.51 -1.22
CA PRO A 179 -21.39 -2.57 -0.26
C PRO A 179 -20.79 -1.18 -0.47
N LYS A 180 -21.59 -0.13 -0.27
CA LYS A 180 -21.06 1.23 -0.23
C LYS A 180 -20.07 1.36 0.91
N THR A 181 -18.99 2.08 0.66
CA THR A 181 -17.94 2.28 1.65
C THR A 181 -17.50 3.72 1.74
N PHE A 182 -16.90 4.06 2.87
CA PHE A 182 -16.20 5.32 3.08
C PHE A 182 -14.83 5.07 3.69
N LEU A 183 -13.94 6.04 3.58
CA LEU A 183 -12.65 6.01 4.28
C LEU A 183 -12.78 6.78 5.58
N GLY A 184 -12.52 6.12 6.70
CA GLY A 184 -12.46 6.82 7.97
C GLY A 184 -11.07 6.89 8.57
N ASN A 185 -11.04 7.07 9.88
CA ASN A 185 -9.81 7.31 10.64
C ASN A 185 -8.81 6.17 10.41
N GLY A 186 -7.52 6.52 10.30
CA GLY A 186 -6.47 5.57 9.96
C GLY A 186 -6.31 5.27 8.46
N ARG A 187 -7.24 5.73 7.60
CA ARG A 187 -7.34 5.40 6.15
C ARG A 187 -7.82 3.98 5.87
N MET A 188 -8.41 3.32 6.87
CA MET A 188 -9.13 2.07 6.68
C MET A 188 -10.48 2.34 6.02
N ARG A 189 -10.83 1.51 5.03
CA ARG A 189 -12.12 1.58 4.35
C ARG A 189 -13.16 0.78 5.15
N MET A 190 -14.34 1.37 5.33
CA MET A 190 -15.40 0.85 6.18
C MET A 190 -16.74 0.85 5.43
N LEU A 191 -17.65 -0.02 5.84
CA LEU A 191 -19.02 -0.04 5.33
C LEU A 191 -19.75 1.25 5.69
N ASP A 192 -20.46 1.83 4.72
CA ASP A 192 -21.31 2.99 4.96
C ASP A 192 -22.44 2.61 5.94
N PRO A 193 -22.62 3.30 7.08
CA PRO A 193 -23.71 3.04 8.01
C PRO A 193 -25.10 3.20 7.39
N ALA A 194 -25.22 3.99 6.32
CA ALA A 194 -26.48 4.12 5.56
C ALA A 194 -26.77 2.88 4.68
N GLY A 195 -25.80 1.99 4.52
CA GLY A 195 -25.89 0.78 3.71
C GLY A 195 -25.97 1.05 2.20
N GLY A 196 -26.49 0.05 1.48
CA GLY A 196 -26.60 0.05 0.02
C GLY A 196 -25.37 -0.49 -0.69
N THR A 197 -25.46 -0.55 -2.02
CA THR A 197 -24.42 -1.11 -2.90
C THR A 197 -24.01 -0.14 -3.99
N GLU A 198 -22.80 -0.33 -4.52
CA GLU A 198 -22.26 0.37 -5.68
C GLU A 198 -21.56 -0.63 -6.63
N PRO A 199 -21.48 -0.34 -7.94
CA PRO A 199 -20.71 -1.16 -8.87
C PRO A 199 -19.22 -1.19 -8.48
N ILE A 200 -18.57 -2.35 -8.58
CA ILE A 200 -17.15 -2.46 -8.23
C ILE A 200 -16.24 -1.65 -9.17
N ALA A 201 -16.65 -1.48 -10.43
CA ALA A 201 -16.00 -0.62 -11.42
C ALA A 201 -14.48 -0.82 -11.55
N GLY A 202 -14.02 -2.07 -11.60
CA GLY A 202 -12.59 -2.39 -11.75
C GLY A 202 -11.72 -2.20 -10.50
N ARG A 203 -12.32 -1.83 -9.35
CA ARG A 203 -11.59 -1.51 -8.11
C ARG A 203 -11.38 -2.75 -7.22
N ILE A 204 -10.43 -2.63 -6.30
CA ILE A 204 -10.33 -3.51 -5.13
C ILE A 204 -10.93 -2.77 -3.94
N ILE A 205 -11.96 -3.35 -3.32
CA ILE A 205 -12.61 -2.80 -2.12
C ILE A 205 -12.39 -3.76 -0.97
N THR A 206 -11.55 -3.37 -0.01
CA THR A 206 -11.27 -4.16 1.19
C THR A 206 -11.91 -3.52 2.41
N VAL A 207 -12.67 -4.29 3.17
CA VAL A 207 -13.41 -3.86 4.37
C VAL A 207 -13.18 -4.88 5.50
N PRO A 208 -13.25 -4.47 6.77
CA PRO A 208 -13.13 -5.41 7.88
C PRO A 208 -14.30 -6.39 7.92
N GLU A 209 -14.04 -7.64 8.33
CA GLU A 209 -15.09 -8.62 8.64
C GLU A 209 -15.96 -8.17 9.82
N ASP A 210 -15.31 -7.58 10.83
CA ASP A 210 -15.96 -6.94 11.98
C ASP A 210 -15.29 -5.58 12.22
N LEU A 211 -16.07 -4.52 12.05
CA LEU A 211 -15.60 -3.14 12.19
C LEU A 211 -15.09 -2.83 13.61
N ASN A 212 -15.78 -3.32 14.64
CA ASN A 212 -15.39 -3.04 16.01
C ASN A 212 -14.07 -3.75 16.33
N ARG A 213 -13.90 -5.00 15.89
CA ARG A 213 -12.65 -5.76 16.08
C ARG A 213 -11.48 -5.15 15.32
N ALA A 214 -11.70 -4.70 14.08
CA ALA A 214 -10.66 -3.99 13.32
C ALA A 214 -10.26 -2.66 14.00
N ARG A 215 -11.21 -1.89 14.52
CA ARG A 215 -10.91 -0.65 15.29
C ARG A 215 -10.15 -0.94 16.59
N MET A 216 -10.41 -2.08 17.22
CA MET A 216 -9.66 -2.56 18.37
C MET A 216 -8.25 -3.06 18.01
N ARG A 217 -7.88 -3.15 16.73
CA ARG A 217 -6.63 -3.77 16.26
C ARG A 217 -6.51 -5.24 16.68
N ASP A 218 -7.63 -5.96 16.66
CA ASP A 218 -7.68 -7.38 17.01
C ASP A 218 -7.09 -8.24 15.87
N PRO A 219 -5.94 -8.92 16.08
CA PRO A 219 -5.28 -9.71 15.04
C PRO A 219 -6.05 -10.99 14.65
N ASN A 220 -7.17 -11.30 15.30
CA ASN A 220 -8.01 -12.46 15.01
C ASN A 220 -9.30 -12.09 14.25
N SER A 221 -9.39 -10.88 13.70
CA SER A 221 -10.50 -10.43 12.84
C SER A 221 -9.95 -9.96 11.51
N GLY A 222 -10.26 -10.69 10.43
CA GLY A 222 -9.69 -10.42 9.12
C GLY A 222 -10.48 -9.38 8.32
N PHE A 223 -10.25 -9.41 7.02
CA PHE A 223 -10.83 -8.49 6.04
C PHE A 223 -11.48 -9.26 4.88
N VAL A 224 -12.53 -8.68 4.30
CA VAL A 224 -13.09 -9.13 3.03
C VAL A 224 -12.61 -8.17 1.94
N SER A 225 -11.97 -8.72 0.91
CA SER A 225 -11.54 -8.01 -0.28
C SER A 225 -12.43 -8.38 -1.45
N TYR A 226 -13.26 -7.44 -1.87
CA TYR A 226 -14.02 -7.53 -3.11
C TYR A 226 -13.15 -7.14 -4.31
N VAL A 227 -13.19 -7.97 -5.36
CA VAL A 227 -12.48 -7.77 -6.62
C VAL A 227 -13.41 -8.00 -7.81
N PRO A 228 -13.12 -7.45 -9.01
CA PRO A 228 -13.99 -7.63 -10.17
C PRO A 228 -14.12 -9.11 -10.56
N VAL A 229 -15.28 -9.50 -11.08
CA VAL A 229 -15.52 -10.87 -11.57
C VAL A 229 -14.50 -11.27 -12.64
N GLY A 230 -13.93 -12.47 -12.54
CA GLY A 230 -12.87 -12.99 -13.41
C GLY A 230 -11.45 -12.53 -13.06
N SER A 231 -11.26 -11.65 -12.06
CA SER A 231 -9.94 -11.16 -11.66
C SER A 231 -9.04 -12.27 -11.13
N ILE A 232 -9.58 -13.25 -10.40
CA ILE A 232 -8.78 -14.34 -9.82
C ILE A 232 -8.23 -15.22 -10.95
N ALA A 233 -9.08 -15.60 -11.92
CA ALA A 233 -8.67 -16.43 -13.04
C ALA A 233 -7.62 -15.73 -13.93
N ARG A 234 -7.86 -14.46 -14.28
CA ARG A 234 -6.90 -13.64 -15.03
C ARG A 234 -5.59 -13.46 -14.25
N GLY A 235 -5.69 -13.23 -12.94
CA GLY A 235 -4.54 -13.06 -12.06
C GLY A 235 -3.66 -14.30 -12.02
N LYS A 236 -4.26 -15.49 -11.95
CA LYS A 236 -3.57 -16.77 -12.03
C LYS A 236 -2.75 -16.90 -13.30
N GLU A 237 -3.36 -16.64 -14.46
CA GLU A 237 -2.67 -16.68 -15.76
C GLU A 237 -1.46 -15.75 -15.80
N LEU A 238 -1.64 -14.49 -15.38
CA LEU A 238 -0.57 -13.49 -15.35
C LEU A 238 0.56 -13.87 -14.39
N VAL A 239 0.23 -14.38 -13.19
CA VAL A 239 1.22 -14.75 -12.17
C VAL A 239 2.03 -15.97 -12.57
N GLU A 240 1.39 -16.98 -13.15
CA GLU A 240 2.03 -18.25 -13.49
C GLU A 240 2.82 -18.22 -14.79
N THR A 241 2.36 -17.43 -15.78
CA THR A 241 2.92 -17.46 -17.15
C THR A 241 3.44 -16.12 -17.63
N GLY A 242 3.05 -15.03 -16.96
CA GLY A 242 3.26 -13.67 -17.42
C GLY A 242 2.21 -13.16 -18.41
N GLY A 243 1.42 -14.03 -19.05
CA GLY A 243 0.32 -13.67 -19.96
C GLY A 243 0.74 -12.73 -21.11
N GLY A 244 2.00 -12.78 -21.55
CA GLY A 244 2.58 -11.86 -22.53
C GLY A 244 2.76 -10.41 -22.04
N ARG A 245 2.33 -10.08 -20.81
CA ARG A 245 2.45 -8.75 -20.20
C ARG A 245 3.68 -8.65 -19.32
N THR A 246 3.99 -9.69 -18.56
CA THR A 246 5.12 -9.73 -17.63
C THR A 246 5.85 -11.07 -17.73
N MET A 247 6.70 -11.37 -16.74
CA MET A 247 7.30 -12.68 -16.54
C MET A 247 6.59 -13.41 -15.40
N ALA A 248 6.64 -14.74 -15.39
CA ALA A 248 6.10 -15.53 -14.29
C ALA A 248 6.71 -15.11 -12.95
N CYS A 249 5.87 -14.79 -11.96
CA CYS A 249 6.32 -14.21 -10.69
C CYS A 249 7.19 -15.18 -9.88
N ALA A 250 6.91 -16.48 -10.00
CA ALA A 250 7.61 -17.55 -9.31
C ALA A 250 9.10 -17.63 -9.65
N LEU A 251 9.52 -17.08 -10.81
CA LEU A 251 10.93 -17.04 -11.20
C LEU A 251 11.81 -16.30 -10.19
N CYS A 252 11.25 -15.29 -9.52
CA CYS A 252 11.97 -14.52 -8.50
C CYS A 252 11.43 -14.78 -7.09
N HIS A 253 10.10 -14.86 -6.94
CA HIS A 253 9.42 -14.93 -5.64
C HIS A 253 9.26 -16.36 -5.08
N GLY A 254 9.84 -17.37 -5.74
CA GLY A 254 9.75 -18.78 -5.36
C GLY A 254 8.52 -19.47 -5.95
N LEU A 255 8.58 -20.81 -6.07
CA LEU A 255 7.54 -21.61 -6.72
C LEU A 255 6.17 -21.50 -6.03
N ASP A 256 6.16 -21.36 -4.71
CA ASP A 256 4.97 -21.17 -3.89
C ASP A 256 4.66 -19.69 -3.59
N LEU A 257 5.46 -18.77 -4.16
CA LEU A 257 5.34 -17.32 -3.98
C LEU A 257 5.51 -16.88 -2.52
N LYS A 258 6.19 -17.70 -1.70
CA LYS A 258 6.49 -17.41 -0.28
C LYS A 258 7.78 -16.62 -0.06
N GLY A 259 8.44 -16.22 -1.14
CA GLY A 259 9.62 -15.36 -1.11
C GLY A 259 10.92 -16.12 -0.83
N GLN A 260 12.03 -15.49 -1.20
CA GLN A 260 13.39 -16.00 -0.98
C GLN A 260 14.39 -14.84 -0.98
N GLY A 261 15.31 -14.81 -0.02
CA GLY A 261 16.33 -13.75 0.06
C GLY A 261 15.71 -12.35 0.11
N SER A 262 16.09 -11.48 -0.84
CA SER A 262 15.52 -10.13 -1.01
C SER A 262 14.19 -10.10 -1.77
N ASN A 263 13.74 -11.21 -2.36
CA ASN A 263 12.44 -11.29 -3.01
C ASN A 263 11.37 -11.61 -1.96
N PRO A 264 10.44 -10.69 -1.67
CA PRO A 264 9.47 -10.87 -0.60
C PRO A 264 8.41 -11.92 -0.93
N ARG A 265 7.74 -12.43 0.11
CA ARG A 265 6.48 -13.17 -0.03
C ARG A 265 5.43 -12.32 -0.74
N LEU A 266 4.69 -12.96 -1.64
CA LEU A 266 3.52 -12.41 -2.31
C LEU A 266 2.24 -13.15 -1.92
N ALA A 267 2.32 -14.47 -1.69
CA ALA A 267 1.18 -15.31 -1.36
C ALA A 267 0.46 -14.82 -0.09
N GLY A 268 -0.84 -14.56 -0.16
CA GLY A 268 -1.68 -14.15 0.96
C GLY A 268 -1.56 -12.69 1.37
N MET A 269 -0.76 -11.86 0.69
CA MET A 269 -0.66 -10.42 0.95
C MET A 269 -1.97 -9.69 0.62
N HIS A 270 -2.29 -8.62 1.36
CA HIS A 270 -3.48 -7.79 1.08
C HIS A 270 -3.50 -7.33 -0.39
N PRO A 271 -4.60 -7.53 -1.14
CA PRO A 271 -4.63 -7.26 -2.57
C PRO A 271 -4.51 -5.75 -2.84
N ILE A 272 -5.11 -4.91 -1.99
CA ILE A 272 -4.93 -3.46 -2.11
C ILE A 272 -3.47 -3.03 -1.86
N TYR A 273 -2.77 -3.66 -0.91
CA TYR A 273 -1.36 -3.38 -0.68
C TYR A 273 -0.51 -3.79 -1.88
N THR A 274 -0.74 -4.99 -2.40
CA THR A 274 -0.05 -5.55 -3.57
C THR A 274 -0.25 -4.66 -4.80
N TYR A 275 -1.49 -4.25 -5.08
CA TYR A 275 -1.82 -3.34 -6.17
C TYR A 275 -1.03 -2.04 -6.05
N ARG A 276 -1.03 -1.43 -4.85
CA ARG A 276 -0.30 -0.18 -4.59
C ARG A 276 1.20 -0.35 -4.84
N GLN A 277 1.79 -1.49 -4.45
CA GLN A 277 3.22 -1.72 -4.69
C GLN A 277 3.53 -1.84 -6.18
N LEU A 278 2.73 -2.59 -6.94
CA LEU A 278 2.90 -2.70 -8.39
C LEU A 278 2.78 -1.34 -9.07
N ALA A 279 1.78 -0.53 -8.67
CA ALA A 279 1.61 0.83 -9.17
C ALA A 279 2.81 1.72 -8.82
N PHE A 280 3.31 1.69 -7.59
CA PHE A 280 4.48 2.47 -7.18
C PHE A 280 5.79 2.09 -7.87
N PHE A 281 5.97 0.81 -8.22
CA PHE A 281 7.10 0.42 -9.07
C PHE A 281 6.93 0.95 -10.49
N LYS A 282 5.69 0.92 -11.01
CA LYS A 282 5.37 1.32 -12.38
C LYS A 282 5.49 2.83 -12.60
N ASP A 283 5.06 3.64 -11.64
CA ASP A 283 5.15 5.10 -11.69
C ASP A 283 6.49 5.65 -11.19
N GLY A 284 7.35 4.79 -10.62
CA GLY A 284 8.67 5.12 -10.12
C GLY A 284 8.69 5.79 -8.74
N THR A 285 7.58 5.81 -8.00
CA THR A 285 7.52 6.33 -6.61
C THR A 285 8.21 5.39 -5.63
N ARG A 286 8.32 4.10 -5.96
CA ARG A 286 9.10 3.11 -5.21
C ARG A 286 10.38 2.74 -5.98
N LYS A 287 11.51 3.27 -5.50
CA LYS A 287 12.86 3.00 -5.99
C LYS A 287 13.68 2.28 -4.91
N GLY A 288 14.98 2.13 -5.15
CA GLY A 288 15.90 1.37 -4.29
C GLY A 288 16.59 0.26 -5.08
N ILE A 289 17.61 -0.34 -4.49
CA ILE A 289 18.44 -1.35 -5.16
C ILE A 289 17.60 -2.58 -5.55
N ASP A 290 16.86 -3.16 -4.61
CA ASP A 290 16.01 -4.32 -4.88
C ASP A 290 14.74 -3.94 -5.67
N SER A 291 14.22 -2.74 -5.46
CA SER A 291 13.07 -2.21 -6.20
C SER A 291 13.33 -2.10 -7.71
N SER A 292 14.60 -1.89 -8.11
CA SER A 292 14.98 -1.77 -9.52
C SER A 292 14.66 -3.04 -10.34
N TYR A 293 14.67 -4.21 -9.71
CA TYR A 293 14.31 -5.47 -10.36
C TYR A 293 12.83 -5.55 -10.75
N MET A 294 11.96 -4.77 -10.11
CA MET A 294 10.51 -4.76 -10.40
C MET A 294 10.13 -3.84 -11.55
N VAL A 295 11.01 -2.95 -12.02
CA VAL A 295 10.71 -1.98 -13.08
C VAL A 295 10.30 -2.68 -14.40
N ALA A 296 11.09 -3.66 -14.85
CA ALA A 296 10.77 -4.40 -16.07
C ALA A 296 9.48 -5.23 -15.94
N PRO A 297 9.28 -6.03 -14.87
CA PRO A 297 8.04 -6.78 -14.64
C PRO A 297 6.75 -5.96 -14.69
N VAL A 298 6.74 -4.72 -14.18
CA VAL A 298 5.51 -3.89 -14.12
C VAL A 298 5.31 -3.00 -15.35
N SER A 299 6.33 -2.84 -16.19
CA SER A 299 6.35 -1.86 -17.30
C SER A 299 5.16 -1.97 -18.26
N ARG A 300 4.69 -3.19 -18.56
CA ARG A 300 3.60 -3.46 -19.52
C ARG A 300 2.26 -3.84 -18.87
N LEU A 301 2.18 -3.90 -17.54
CA LEU A 301 0.94 -4.20 -16.82
C LEU A 301 -0.04 -3.02 -16.95
N THR A 302 -1.31 -3.30 -17.23
CA THR A 302 -2.39 -2.30 -17.07
C THR A 302 -2.83 -2.23 -15.61
N SER A 303 -3.68 -1.25 -15.28
CA SER A 303 -4.35 -1.20 -13.97
C SER A 303 -5.12 -2.49 -13.68
N ASP A 304 -5.89 -2.98 -14.65
CA ASP A 304 -6.67 -4.22 -14.52
C ASP A 304 -5.78 -5.46 -14.35
N ASP A 305 -4.62 -5.49 -15.01
CA ASP A 305 -3.63 -6.56 -14.81
C ASP A 305 -3.11 -6.56 -13.36
N MET A 306 -2.79 -5.38 -12.82
CA MET A 306 -2.36 -5.25 -11.42
C MET A 306 -3.46 -5.61 -10.43
N VAL A 307 -4.73 -5.29 -10.73
CA VAL A 307 -5.89 -5.71 -9.94
C VAL A 307 -6.02 -7.23 -9.93
N ALA A 308 -5.96 -7.86 -11.10
CA ALA A 308 -6.07 -9.31 -11.26
C ALA A 308 -4.93 -10.05 -10.55
N ILE A 309 -3.67 -9.63 -10.75
CA ILE A 309 -2.50 -10.18 -10.06
C ILE A 309 -2.70 -10.10 -8.55
N SER A 310 -3.10 -8.94 -8.05
CA SER A 310 -3.30 -8.72 -6.61
C SER A 310 -4.42 -9.58 -6.04
N ALA A 311 -5.52 -9.71 -6.78
CA ALA A 311 -6.66 -10.56 -6.43
C ALA A 311 -6.23 -12.02 -6.27
N TYR A 312 -5.52 -12.58 -7.26
CA TYR A 312 -5.07 -13.96 -7.21
C TYR A 312 -4.07 -14.22 -6.07
N LEU A 313 -3.03 -13.38 -5.94
CA LEU A 313 -2.02 -13.54 -4.89
C LEU A 313 -2.62 -13.56 -3.49
N ALA A 314 -3.65 -12.74 -3.24
CA ALA A 314 -4.38 -12.69 -1.98
C ALA A 314 -5.19 -13.97 -1.66
N THR A 315 -5.50 -14.80 -2.67
CA THR A 315 -6.17 -16.10 -2.45
C THR A 315 -5.23 -17.20 -1.96
N LEU A 316 -3.92 -17.03 -2.16
CA LEU A 316 -2.92 -18.05 -1.86
C LEU A 316 -2.66 -18.18 -0.36
N GLU A 317 -2.28 -19.39 0.05
CA GLU A 317 -1.88 -19.67 1.43
C GLU A 317 -0.52 -19.02 1.76
N PRO A 318 -0.43 -18.22 2.84
CA PRO A 318 0.75 -17.43 3.15
C PRO A 318 1.98 -18.26 3.58
#